data_AF-A0A2N0LQW7-F1
#
_entry.id   AF-A0A2N0LQW7-F1
#
_cell.length_a   1.000
_cell.length_b   1.000
_cell.length_c   1.000
_cell.angle_alpha   90.00
_cell.angle_beta   90.00
_cell.angle_gamma   90.00
#
_symmetry.space_group_name_H-M   'P 1'
#
loop_
_entity.id
_entity.type
_entity.pdbx_description
1 polymer ?
#
loop_
_entity_poly.entity_id
_entity_poly.type
_entity_poly.pdbx_seq_one_letter_code
_entity_poly.pdbx_strand_id
1 'polypeptide(L)'
;MGWFLRIISTIGLSIIGFIGLGAGPKQAERPPQPFFQDFFSGSVLVQGSPPPEGTLLIACIDACESGFESTPYHLNTDGSFDQLEVNPDNEDFIGHLIRFYLVNDFGRIRAVETRPYI
;
A
#
# COMPACT_ATOMS: atom_id res chain seq x y z
N MET A 1 -17.28 -59.97 -4.53
CA MET A 1 -16.66 -58.95 -5.41
C MET A 1 -17.33 -57.57 -5.33
N GLY A 2 -18.66 -57.45 -5.25
CA GLY A 2 -19.35 -56.15 -5.34
C GLY A 2 -19.30 -55.21 -4.13
N TRP A 3 -18.98 -55.70 -2.92
CA TRP A 3 -19.03 -54.87 -1.70
C TRP A 3 -17.81 -53.94 -1.55
N PHE A 4 -16.61 -54.43 -1.87
CA PHE A 4 -15.39 -53.62 -1.89
C PHE A 4 -15.47 -52.47 -2.91
N LEU A 5 -16.09 -52.70 -4.07
CA LEU A 5 -16.26 -51.69 -5.11
C LEU A 5 -17.19 -50.54 -4.67
N ARG A 6 -18.21 -50.85 -3.87
CA ARG A 6 -19.14 -49.85 -3.31
C ARG A 6 -18.48 -48.97 -2.26
N ILE A 7 -17.64 -49.55 -1.40
CA ILE A 7 -16.91 -48.82 -0.35
C ILE A 7 -15.93 -47.82 -0.98
N ILE A 8 -15.17 -48.25 -2.00
CA ILE A 8 -14.22 -47.39 -2.71
C ILE A 8 -14.94 -46.22 -3.39
N SER A 9 -16.10 -46.46 -4.01
CA SER A 9 -16.90 -45.41 -4.65
C SER A 9 -17.42 -44.36 -3.65
N THR A 10 -17.90 -44.78 -2.48
CA THR A 10 -18.40 -43.85 -1.45
C THR A 10 -17.28 -43.00 -0.84
N ILE A 11 -16.09 -43.57 -0.64
CA ILE A 11 -14.93 -42.83 -0.11
C ILE A 11 -14.45 -41.81 -1.15
N GLY A 12 -14.37 -42.20 -2.43
CA GLY A 12 -13.99 -41.30 -3.52
C GLY A 12 -14.91 -40.09 -3.65
N LEU A 13 -16.23 -40.29 -3.57
CA LEU A 13 -17.21 -39.18 -3.61
C LEU A 13 -17.06 -38.22 -2.41
N SER A 14 -16.76 -38.76 -1.23
CA SER A 14 -16.61 -37.97 -0.01
C SER A 14 -15.37 -37.06 -0.07
N ILE A 15 -14.25 -37.57 -0.60
CA ILE A 15 -13.00 -36.81 -0.72
C ILE A 15 -13.15 -35.62 -1.68
N ILE A 16 -13.88 -35.79 -2.78
CA ILE A 16 -14.13 -34.71 -3.75
C ILE A 16 -14.94 -33.56 -3.12
N GLY A 17 -15.90 -33.87 -2.24
CA GLY A 17 -16.69 -32.88 -1.51
C GLY A 17 -15.85 -31.99 -0.58
N PHE A 18 -14.81 -32.53 0.06
CA PHE A 18 -13.95 -31.77 0.96
C PHE A 18 -13.01 -30.79 0.25
N ILE A 19 -12.65 -31.04 -1.01
CA ILE A 19 -11.76 -30.15 -1.78
C ILE A 19 -12.47 -28.84 -2.17
N GLY A 20 -13.79 -28.86 -2.34
CA GLY A 20 -14.57 -27.69 -2.78
C GLY A 20 -14.91 -26.68 -1.67
N LEU A 21 -14.88 -27.08 -0.40
CA LEU A 21 -15.35 -26.25 0.72
C LEU A 21 -14.29 -25.28 1.28
N GLY A 22 -13.04 -25.35 0.80
CA GLY A 22 -11.94 -24.50 1.26
C GLY A 22 -11.72 -23.21 0.46
N ALA A 23 -12.42 -23.01 -0.66
CA ALA A 23 -12.24 -21.84 -1.52
C ALA A 23 -13.24 -20.72 -1.15
N GLY A 24 -13.01 -20.07 -0.02
CA GLY A 24 -13.64 -18.78 0.26
C GLY A 24 -13.08 -17.69 -0.67
N PRO A 25 -13.84 -16.61 -0.96
CA PRO A 25 -13.26 -15.45 -1.64
C PRO A 25 -12.08 -14.95 -0.80
N LYS A 26 -11.00 -14.52 -1.46
CA LYS A 26 -9.93 -13.78 -0.77
C LYS A 26 -10.56 -12.52 -0.18
N GLN A 27 -10.85 -12.52 1.12
CA GLN A 27 -11.21 -11.30 1.83
C GLN A 27 -9.93 -10.46 1.95
N ALA A 28 -9.63 -9.71 0.91
CA ALA A 28 -8.57 -8.70 0.89
C ALA A 28 -9.15 -7.30 1.17
N GLU A 29 -10.29 -7.24 1.86
CA GLU A 29 -10.87 -5.96 2.27
C GLU A 29 -10.29 -5.61 3.63
N ARG A 30 -9.40 -4.61 3.64
CA ARG A 30 -8.88 -3.96 4.84
C ARG A 30 -10.05 -3.62 5.77
N PRO A 31 -9.97 -3.90 7.08
CA PRO A 31 -11.01 -3.52 8.03
C PRO A 31 -11.39 -2.05 7.83
N PRO A 32 -12.67 -1.66 8.00
CA PRO A 32 -13.11 -0.29 7.74
C PRO A 32 -12.25 0.68 8.53
N GLN A 33 -11.41 1.41 7.81
CA GLN A 33 -10.50 2.37 8.39
C GLN A 33 -11.26 3.61 8.85
N PRO A 34 -10.81 4.28 9.92
CA PRO A 34 -11.21 5.66 10.18
C PRO A 34 -11.02 6.51 8.93
N PHE A 35 -11.93 7.45 8.71
CA PHE A 35 -11.80 8.41 7.63
C PHE A 35 -10.43 9.10 7.70
N PHE A 36 -9.72 9.14 6.57
CA PHE A 36 -8.44 9.84 6.38
C PHE A 36 -7.20 9.22 7.06
N GLN A 37 -7.22 7.95 7.47
CA GLN A 37 -6.01 7.31 8.01
C GLN A 37 -4.85 7.29 7.01
N ASP A 38 -5.15 7.15 5.71
CA ASP A 38 -4.15 7.12 4.63
C ASP A 38 -3.78 8.53 4.11
N PHE A 39 -4.26 9.60 4.75
CA PHE A 39 -3.99 10.97 4.31
C PHE A 39 -3.00 11.65 5.26
N PHE A 40 -1.90 12.11 4.70
CA PHE A 40 -0.80 12.72 5.44
C PHE A 40 -0.76 14.23 5.18
N SER A 41 -0.42 14.99 6.22
CA SER A 41 -0.22 16.44 6.14
C SER A 41 1.04 16.83 6.89
N GLY A 42 1.72 17.88 6.44
CA GLY A 42 2.95 18.34 7.06
C GLY A 42 3.70 19.35 6.20
N SER A 43 5.00 19.41 6.41
CA SER A 43 5.93 20.25 5.64
C SER A 43 7.17 19.45 5.32
N VAL A 44 7.75 19.69 4.15
CA VAL A 44 9.02 19.07 3.74
C VAL A 44 10.08 20.13 3.49
N LEU A 45 11.31 19.81 3.87
CA LEU A 45 12.47 20.66 3.64
C LEU A 45 13.49 19.97 2.74
N VAL A 46 14.12 20.77 1.89
CA VAL A 46 15.25 20.37 1.06
C VAL A 46 16.49 21.05 1.58
N GLN A 47 17.43 20.26 2.10
CA GLN A 47 18.68 20.77 2.68
C GLN A 47 18.45 21.84 3.76
N GLY A 48 17.33 21.78 4.48
CA GLY A 48 16.96 22.73 5.53
C GLY A 48 16.21 23.98 5.07
N SER A 49 15.91 24.11 3.78
CA SER A 49 15.14 25.23 3.21
C SER A 49 13.84 24.76 2.55
N PRO A 50 12.82 25.63 2.43
CA PRO A 50 11.64 25.32 1.64
C PRO A 50 12.01 25.01 0.19
N PRO A 51 11.29 24.08 -0.45
CA PRO A 51 11.52 23.76 -1.85
C PRO A 51 11.08 24.88 -2.78
N PRO A 52 11.64 24.95 -4.00
CA PRO A 52 11.20 25.90 -5.02
C PRO A 52 9.70 25.74 -5.34
N GLU A 53 9.05 26.84 -5.71
CA GLU A 53 7.67 26.82 -6.19
C GLU A 53 7.52 25.90 -7.42
N GLY A 54 6.38 25.21 -7.51
CA GLY A 54 6.10 24.27 -8.59
C GLY A 54 6.74 22.88 -8.40
N THR A 55 7.44 22.65 -7.28
CA THR A 55 7.96 21.32 -6.95
C THR A 55 6.84 20.37 -6.53
N LEU A 56 6.84 19.16 -7.08
CA LEU A 56 5.90 18.11 -6.73
C LEU A 56 6.43 17.27 -5.58
N LEU A 57 5.55 16.80 -4.70
CA LEU A 57 5.85 15.86 -3.64
C LEU A 57 5.27 14.49 -4.00
N ILE A 58 6.07 13.44 -3.82
CA ILE A 58 5.60 12.05 -3.83
C ILE A 58 5.99 11.38 -2.50
N ALA A 59 5.19 10.42 -2.08
CA ALA A 59 5.48 9.52 -0.98
C ALA A 59 5.78 8.14 -1.52
N CYS A 60 6.85 7.51 -1.02
CA CYS A 60 7.18 6.13 -1.34
C CYS A 60 7.31 5.29 -0.08
N ILE A 61 6.82 4.04 -0.15
CA ILE A 61 7.07 3.02 0.86
C ILE A 61 8.01 1.97 0.25
N ASP A 62 9.04 1.59 0.99
CA ASP A 62 10.19 0.79 0.54
C ASP A 62 10.97 1.41 -0.62
N ALA A 63 10.58 1.15 -1.86
CA ALA A 63 11.19 1.72 -3.06
C ALA A 63 10.09 2.22 -4.01
N CYS A 64 10.24 3.40 -4.59
CA CYS A 64 9.19 3.98 -5.45
C CYS A 64 8.88 3.10 -6.69
N GLU A 65 9.89 2.44 -7.27
CA GLU A 65 9.74 1.67 -8.51
C GLU A 65 9.19 0.25 -8.29
N SER A 66 9.43 -0.34 -7.13
CA SER A 66 9.10 -1.75 -6.83
C SER A 66 8.18 -1.93 -5.62
N GLY A 67 7.85 -0.84 -4.93
CA GLY A 67 6.99 -0.78 -3.76
C GLY A 67 5.77 0.07 -4.05
N PHE A 68 5.50 1.05 -3.19
CA PHE A 68 4.41 2.01 -3.39
C PHE A 68 4.96 3.40 -3.74
N GLU A 69 4.29 4.08 -4.66
CA GLU A 69 4.47 5.50 -4.99
C GLU A 69 3.09 6.18 -5.01
N SER A 70 2.94 7.29 -4.30
CA SER A 70 1.71 8.08 -4.30
C SER A 70 1.54 8.85 -5.60
N THR A 71 0.32 9.34 -5.84
CA THR A 71 0.14 10.40 -6.84
C THR A 71 0.95 11.65 -6.45
N PRO A 72 1.53 12.38 -7.43
CA PRO A 72 2.21 13.64 -7.15
C PRO A 72 1.28 14.69 -6.55
N TYR A 73 1.78 15.43 -5.57
CA TYR A 73 1.08 16.50 -4.88
C TYR A 73 1.79 17.84 -5.09
N HIS A 74 1.04 18.91 -5.35
CA HIS A 74 1.59 20.24 -5.52
C HIS A 74 1.84 20.90 -4.15
N LEU A 75 3.11 21.14 -3.82
CA LEU A 75 3.46 21.79 -2.57
C LEU A 75 2.98 23.25 -2.53
N ASN A 76 2.62 23.69 -1.34
CA ASN A 76 2.43 25.11 -1.05
C ASN A 76 3.78 25.84 -1.09
N THR A 77 3.74 27.16 -1.24
CA THR A 77 4.95 28.02 -1.35
C THR A 77 5.90 27.95 -0.15
N ASP A 78 5.41 27.52 1.01
CA ASP A 78 6.18 27.31 2.24
C ASP A 78 6.71 25.87 2.39
N GLY A 79 6.46 24.99 1.41
CA GLY A 79 6.80 23.57 1.47
C GLY A 79 5.81 22.72 2.26
N SER A 80 4.66 23.28 2.64
CA SER A 80 3.60 22.51 3.28
C SER A 80 2.75 21.72 2.29
N PHE A 81 2.13 20.65 2.79
CA PHE A 81 1.15 19.84 2.09
C PHE A 81 0.06 19.39 3.05
N ASP A 82 -1.15 19.27 2.53
CA ASP A 82 -2.30 18.74 3.24
C ASP A 82 -3.00 17.67 2.40
N GLN A 83 -3.45 16.62 3.07
CA GLN A 83 -4.17 15.51 2.45
C GLN A 83 -3.42 14.83 1.29
N LEU A 84 -2.12 14.57 1.46
CA LEU A 84 -1.39 13.65 0.58
C LEU A 84 -1.85 12.21 0.84
N GLU A 85 -2.49 11.59 -0.13
CA GLU A 85 -2.94 10.19 -0.04
C GLU A 85 -1.76 9.22 -0.19
N VAL A 86 -1.62 8.32 0.76
CA VAL A 86 -0.66 7.21 0.78
C VAL A 86 -1.45 5.95 1.09
N ASN A 87 -2.08 5.39 0.06
CA ASN A 87 -3.01 4.27 0.16
C ASN A 87 -2.56 3.11 -0.74
N PRO A 88 -1.54 2.33 -0.34
CA PRO A 88 -1.17 1.11 -1.05
C PRO A 88 -2.24 0.02 -0.93
N ASP A 89 -2.45 -0.73 -2.01
CA ASP A 89 -3.33 -1.91 -2.02
C ASP A 89 -2.78 -3.08 -1.17
N ASN A 90 -1.48 -3.07 -0.84
CA ASN A 90 -0.83 -4.14 -0.08
C ASN A 90 -0.67 -3.77 1.40
N GLU A 91 -1.28 -4.56 2.29
CA GLU A 91 -1.18 -4.40 3.74
C GLU A 91 0.21 -4.73 4.31
N ASP A 92 1.08 -5.43 3.55
CA ASP A 92 2.45 -5.73 3.99
C ASP A 92 3.26 -4.46 4.28
N PHE A 93 2.85 -3.31 3.76
CA PHE A 93 3.49 -2.03 4.01
C PHE A 93 3.22 -1.45 5.40
N ILE A 94 2.27 -1.99 6.18
CA ILE A 94 1.95 -1.48 7.52
C ILE A 94 3.20 -1.58 8.42
N GLY A 95 3.55 -0.46 9.06
CA GLY A 95 4.76 -0.31 9.88
C GLY A 95 6.02 0.04 9.09
N HIS A 96 5.98 0.04 7.75
CA HIS A 96 7.11 0.46 6.92
C HIS A 96 7.22 1.99 6.91
N LEU A 97 8.39 2.49 6.52
CA LEU A 97 8.65 3.92 6.46
C LEU A 97 8.22 4.51 5.12
N ILE A 98 7.36 5.52 5.20
CA ILE A 98 7.10 6.49 4.16
C ILE A 98 8.30 7.42 4.07
N ARG A 99 8.87 7.52 2.86
CA ARG A 99 9.91 8.48 2.49
C ARG A 99 9.31 9.45 1.48
N PHE A 100 9.50 10.74 1.74
CA PHE A 100 9.02 11.77 0.84
C PHE A 100 10.12 12.19 -0.14
N TYR A 101 9.73 12.40 -1.40
CA TYR A 101 10.62 12.86 -2.45
C TYR A 101 10.00 14.05 -3.16
N LEU A 102 10.84 15.03 -3.45
CA LEU A 102 10.52 16.16 -4.28
C LEU A 102 10.92 15.84 -5.71
N VAL A 103 10.01 16.03 -6.65
CA VAL A 103 10.19 15.68 -8.05
C VAL A 103 10.05 16.93 -8.91
N ASN A 104 10.97 17.06 -9.86
CA ASN A 104 10.93 18.05 -10.92
C ASN A 104 11.48 17.45 -12.23
N ASP A 105 11.58 18.27 -13.27
CA ASP A 105 12.07 17.85 -14.59
C ASP A 105 13.51 17.30 -14.59
N PHE A 106 14.28 17.55 -13.53
CA PHE A 106 15.69 17.15 -13.40
C PHE A 106 15.87 15.90 -12.54
N GLY A 107 14.82 15.40 -11.90
CA GLY A 107 14.84 14.17 -11.12
C GLY A 107 14.16 14.31 -9.76
N ARG A 108 14.66 13.53 -8.79
CA ARG A 108 14.06 13.42 -7.46
C ARG A 108 15.08 13.68 -6.35
N ILE A 109 14.68 14.46 -5.37
CA ILE A 109 15.46 14.78 -4.17
C ILE A 109 14.70 14.27 -2.96
N ARG A 110 15.36 13.51 -2.10
CA ARG A 110 14.74 12.98 -0.88
C ARG A 110 14.61 14.09 0.18
N ALA A 111 13.43 14.22 0.76
CA ALA A 111 13.19 15.08 1.92
C ALA A 111 13.81 14.48 3.20
N VAL A 112 14.03 15.32 4.21
CA VAL A 112 14.55 14.85 5.51
C VAL A 112 13.48 14.08 6.28
N GLU A 113 12.22 14.46 6.08
CA GLU A 113 11.08 13.93 6.78
C GLU A 113 10.76 12.49 6.37
N THR A 114 10.39 11.68 7.36
CA THR A 114 9.85 10.32 7.18
C THR A 114 8.72 10.09 8.17
N ARG A 115 7.82 9.16 7.83
CA ARG A 115 6.71 8.76 8.71
C ARG A 115 6.49 7.25 8.62
N PRO A 116 6.07 6.58 9.71
CA PRO A 116 5.57 5.21 9.59
C PRO A 116 4.22 5.22 8.86
N TYR A 117 4.00 4.23 7.99
CA TYR A 117 2.67 3.90 7.49
C TYR A 117 1.93 3.04 8.52
N ILE A 118 0.68 3.37 8.82
CA ILE A 118 -0.09 2.78 9.94
C ILE A 118 -1.45 2.28 9.51
#